data_AF-A0A832I3U0-F1
#
_entry.id   AF-A0A832I3U0-F1
#
_cell.length_a   1.000
_cell.length_b   1.000
_cell.length_c   1.000
_cell.angle_alpha   90.00
_cell.angle_beta   90.00
_cell.angle_gamma   90.00
#
_symmetry.space_group_name_H-M   'P 1'
#
loop_
_entity.id
_entity.type
_entity.pdbx_description
1 polymer ?
#
loop_
_entity_poly.entity_id
_entity_poly.type
_entity_poly.pdbx_seq_one_letter_code
_entity_poly.pdbx_strand_id
1 'polypeptide(L)'
;MSEEENQSKEDIEALKARVAELEPQLKAKDERIAELEAENEKLRQTMSEATKTLTAYVEREKETAIKSILEKANLCEEELKKLDLAQLKLVQKSIDSVKGTVKNIRSAGVESKGEPGLTVGDLYHKE
;
A
#
# COMPACT_ATOMS: atom_id res chain seq x y z
N MET A 1 37.96 -1.60 -81.83
CA MET A 1 37.59 -1.30 -80.43
C MET A 1 38.79 -0.64 -79.78
N SER A 2 38.59 0.47 -79.10
CA SER A 2 39.65 1.20 -78.38
C SER A 2 39.92 0.56 -77.02
N GLU A 3 41.08 0.83 -76.41
CA GLU A 3 41.40 0.38 -75.04
C GLU A 3 40.37 0.86 -74.01
N GLU A 4 39.81 2.07 -74.19
CA GLU A 4 38.72 2.59 -73.37
C GLU A 4 37.45 1.72 -73.40
N GLU A 5 37.09 1.17 -74.57
CA GLU A 5 35.94 0.26 -74.68
C GLU A 5 36.18 -1.07 -73.95
N ASN A 6 37.42 -1.54 -73.88
CA ASN A 6 37.76 -2.76 -73.12
C ASN A 6 37.76 -2.49 -71.62
N GLN A 7 38.36 -1.40 -71.16
CA GLN A 7 38.36 -1.02 -69.75
C GLN A 7 36.93 -0.82 -69.22
N SER A 8 36.08 -0.14 -70.00
CA SER A 8 34.69 0.08 -69.61
C SER A 8 33.89 -1.22 -69.51
N LYS A 9 34.17 -2.22 -70.34
CA LYS A 9 33.56 -3.56 -70.23
C LYS A 9 34.02 -4.31 -68.97
N GLU A 10 35.30 -4.23 -68.64
CA GLU A 10 35.84 -4.85 -67.43
C GLU A 10 35.22 -4.23 -66.17
N ASP A 11 35.08 -2.90 -66.13
CA ASP A 11 34.43 -2.18 -65.03
C ASP A 11 32.96 -2.58 -64.88
N ILE A 12 32.24 -2.74 -66.00
CA ILE A 12 30.84 -3.20 -66.01
C ILE A 12 30.72 -4.61 -65.44
N GLU A 13 31.60 -5.54 -65.82
CA GLU A 13 31.58 -6.91 -65.29
C GLU A 13 31.95 -6.96 -63.80
N ALA A 14 32.92 -6.16 -63.36
CA ALA A 14 33.26 -6.02 -61.95
C ALA A 14 32.08 -5.47 -61.12
N LEU A 15 31.37 -4.48 -61.64
CA LEU A 15 30.17 -3.92 -60.99
C LEU A 15 29.04 -4.95 -60.92
N LYS A 16 28.80 -5.73 -61.98
CA LYS A 16 27.81 -6.81 -61.97
C LYS A 16 28.13 -7.88 -60.93
N ALA A 17 29.38 -8.29 -60.83
CA ALA A 17 29.82 -9.25 -59.82
C ALA A 17 29.56 -8.72 -58.40
N ARG A 18 29.85 -7.43 -58.16
CA ARG A 18 29.60 -6.78 -56.87
C ARG A 18 28.11 -6.64 -56.55
N VAL A 19 27.26 -6.36 -57.53
CA VAL A 19 25.80 -6.34 -57.36
C VAL A 19 25.29 -7.73 -57.01
N ALA A 20 25.73 -8.76 -57.72
CA ALA A 20 25.35 -10.15 -57.45
C ALA A 20 25.77 -10.65 -56.06
N GLU A 21 26.85 -10.08 -55.49
CA GLU A 21 27.27 -10.36 -54.11
C GLU A 21 26.43 -9.61 -53.07
N LEU A 22 26.05 -8.36 -53.35
CA LEU A 22 25.33 -7.51 -52.39
C LEU A 22 23.84 -7.88 -52.26
N GLU A 23 23.19 -8.31 -53.34
CA GLU A 23 21.78 -8.73 -53.32
C GLU A 23 21.45 -9.80 -52.27
N PRO A 24 22.17 -10.95 -52.18
CA PRO A 24 21.89 -11.95 -51.16
C PRO A 24 22.22 -11.45 -49.75
N GLN A 25 23.22 -10.58 -49.58
CA GLN A 25 23.52 -9.99 -48.28
C GLN A 25 22.40 -9.07 -47.80
N LEU A 26 21.80 -8.29 -48.70
CA LEU A 26 20.68 -7.42 -48.39
C LEU A 26 19.47 -8.25 -47.98
N LYS A 27 19.15 -9.30 -48.75
CA LYS A 27 18.07 -10.24 -48.43
C LYS A 27 18.26 -10.91 -47.06
N ALA A 28 19.48 -11.38 -46.76
CA ALA A 28 19.77 -11.98 -45.47
C ALA A 28 19.62 -10.99 -44.31
N LYS A 29 19.94 -9.70 -44.53
CA LYS A 29 19.71 -8.64 -43.55
C LYS A 29 18.22 -8.36 -43.36
N ASP A 30 17.43 -8.32 -44.42
CA ASP A 30 15.99 -8.11 -44.36
C ASP A 30 15.29 -9.25 -43.60
N GLU A 31 15.68 -10.50 -43.87
CA GLU A 31 15.20 -11.67 -43.13
C GLU A 31 15.54 -11.54 -41.62
N ARG A 32 16.77 -11.12 -41.31
CA ARG A 32 17.19 -10.93 -39.92
C ARG A 32 16.44 -9.79 -39.23
N ILE A 33 16.11 -8.71 -39.93
CA ILE A 33 15.30 -7.61 -39.40
C ILE A 33 13.90 -8.12 -39.06
N ALA A 34 13.27 -8.87 -39.98
CA ALA A 34 11.93 -9.43 -39.75
C ALA A 34 11.88 -10.37 -38.53
N GLU A 35 12.91 -11.21 -38.34
CA GLU A 35 13.04 -12.05 -37.14
C GLU A 35 13.14 -11.21 -35.85
N LEU A 36 13.97 -10.18 -35.84
CA LEU A 36 14.17 -9.31 -34.68
C LEU A 36 12.91 -8.48 -34.38
N GLU A 37 12.14 -8.07 -35.38
CA GLU A 37 10.87 -7.39 -35.20
C GLU A 37 9.84 -8.31 -34.55
N ALA A 38 9.74 -9.57 -35.00
CA ALA A 38 8.87 -10.57 -34.40
C ALA A 38 9.25 -10.89 -32.95
N GLU A 39 10.55 -11.00 -32.65
CA GLU A 39 11.04 -11.21 -31.29
C GLU A 39 10.74 -10.00 -30.39
N ASN A 40 10.95 -8.78 -30.88
CA ASN A 40 10.61 -7.56 -30.14
C ASN A 40 9.12 -7.47 -29.82
N GLU A 41 8.24 -7.82 -30.77
CA GLU A 41 6.80 -7.82 -30.54
C GLU A 41 6.41 -8.84 -29.46
N LYS A 42 6.99 -10.05 -29.51
CA LYS A 42 6.78 -11.06 -28.48
C LYS A 42 7.23 -10.58 -27.10
N LEU A 43 8.41 -9.95 -27.01
CA LEU A 43 8.92 -9.39 -25.76
C LEU A 43 8.02 -8.28 -25.21
N ARG A 44 7.50 -7.39 -26.07
CA ARG A 44 6.53 -6.35 -25.68
C ARG A 44 5.25 -6.95 -25.10
N GLN A 45 4.72 -8.00 -25.73
CA GLN A 45 3.54 -8.71 -25.24
C GLN A 45 3.79 -9.35 -23.87
N THR A 46 4.91 -10.08 -23.73
CA THR A 46 5.29 -10.69 -22.44
C THR A 46 5.48 -9.64 -21.35
N MET A 47 6.13 -8.51 -21.64
CA MET A 47 6.28 -7.41 -20.67
C MET A 47 4.93 -6.82 -20.26
N SER A 48 4.00 -6.65 -21.21
CA SER A 48 2.65 -6.15 -20.94
C SER A 48 1.88 -7.09 -20.01
N GLU A 49 1.92 -8.40 -20.28
CA GLU A 49 1.29 -9.43 -19.45
C GLU A 49 1.91 -9.52 -18.06
N ALA A 50 3.24 -9.49 -17.96
CA ALA A 50 3.94 -9.48 -16.69
C ALA A 50 3.56 -8.25 -15.86
N THR A 51 3.47 -7.07 -16.48
CA THR A 51 3.06 -5.83 -15.81
C THR A 51 1.65 -5.92 -15.26
N LYS A 52 0.70 -6.44 -16.06
CA LYS A 52 -0.69 -6.65 -15.62
C LYS A 52 -0.76 -7.62 -14.44
N THR A 53 -0.04 -8.73 -14.53
CA THR A 53 -0.01 -9.76 -13.49
C THR A 53 0.55 -9.22 -12.18
N LEU A 54 1.67 -8.49 -12.25
CA LEU A 54 2.30 -7.88 -11.08
C LEU A 54 1.38 -6.83 -10.43
N THR A 55 0.71 -6.01 -11.25
CA THR A 55 -0.25 -5.02 -10.76
C THR A 55 -1.39 -5.69 -9.98
N ALA A 56 -2.01 -6.72 -10.57
CA ALA A 56 -3.09 -7.46 -9.91
C ALA A 56 -2.62 -8.15 -8.62
N TYR A 57 -1.40 -8.70 -8.60
CA TYR A 57 -0.83 -9.29 -7.39
C TYR A 57 -0.65 -8.25 -6.27
N VAL A 58 -0.06 -7.10 -6.59
CA VAL A 58 0.15 -6.01 -5.63
C VAL A 58 -1.18 -5.48 -5.09
N GLU A 59 -2.20 -5.33 -5.93
CA GLU A 59 -3.54 -4.90 -5.50
C GLU A 59 -4.18 -5.90 -4.53
N ARG A 60 -4.09 -7.20 -4.84
CA ARG A 60 -4.62 -8.27 -3.98
C ARG A 60 -3.93 -8.34 -2.61
N GLU A 61 -2.61 -8.21 -2.58
CA GLU A 61 -1.85 -8.18 -1.33
C GLU A 61 -2.19 -6.96 -0.48
N LYS A 62 -2.31 -5.77 -1.11
CA LYS A 62 -2.74 -4.55 -0.44
C LYS A 62 -4.14 -4.70 0.17
N GLU A 63 -5.09 -5.23 -0.59
CA GLU A 63 -6.46 -5.44 -0.10
C GLU A 63 -6.50 -6.39 1.11
N THR A 64 -5.74 -7.48 1.04
CA THR A 64 -5.64 -8.47 2.13
C THR A 64 -5.01 -7.86 3.38
N ALA A 65 -3.92 -7.11 3.22
CA ALA A 65 -3.27 -6.41 4.33
C ALA A 65 -4.19 -5.38 4.99
N ILE A 66 -4.89 -4.57 4.18
CA ILE A 66 -5.84 -3.57 4.67
C ILE A 66 -6.97 -4.24 5.45
N LYS A 67 -7.57 -5.33 4.92
CA LYS A 67 -8.62 -6.09 5.62
C LYS A 67 -8.13 -6.61 6.98
N SER A 68 -6.95 -7.21 7.03
CA SER A 68 -6.37 -7.71 8.28
C SER A 68 -6.11 -6.60 9.31
N ILE A 69 -5.63 -5.43 8.86
CA ILE A 69 -5.42 -4.27 9.74
C ILE A 69 -6.75 -3.76 10.28
N LEU A 70 -7.79 -3.65 9.44
CA LEU A 70 -9.11 -3.20 9.86
C LEU A 70 -9.75 -4.14 10.89
N GLU A 71 -9.67 -5.46 10.66
CA GLU A 71 -10.15 -6.46 11.63
C GLU A 71 -9.45 -6.32 12.98
N LYS A 72 -8.11 -6.17 12.99
CA LYS A 72 -7.34 -5.95 14.22
C LYS A 72 -7.71 -4.64 14.91
N ALA A 73 -7.87 -3.56 14.16
CA ALA A 73 -8.25 -2.26 14.70
C ALA A 73 -9.62 -2.33 15.41
N ASN A 74 -10.60 -3.00 14.79
CA ASN A 74 -11.92 -3.19 15.37
C ASN A 74 -11.88 -4.02 16.66
N LEU A 75 -11.12 -5.12 16.68
CA LEU A 75 -10.93 -5.93 17.89
C LEU A 75 -10.29 -5.12 19.03
N CYS A 76 -9.24 -4.36 18.73
CA CYS A 76 -8.60 -3.49 19.72
C CYS A 76 -9.56 -2.42 20.25
N GLU A 77 -10.39 -1.82 19.40
CA GLU A 77 -11.42 -0.85 19.82
C GLU A 77 -12.43 -1.48 20.78
N GLU A 78 -12.90 -2.70 20.50
CA GLU A 78 -13.81 -3.43 21.40
C GLU A 78 -13.15 -3.78 22.74
N GLU A 79 -11.89 -4.18 22.73
CA GLU A 79 -11.13 -4.48 23.95
C GLU A 79 -10.94 -3.24 24.83
N LEU A 80 -10.64 -2.08 24.22
CA LEU A 80 -10.55 -0.80 24.94
C LEU A 80 -11.89 -0.43 25.60
N LYS A 81 -13.01 -0.53 24.87
CA LYS A 81 -14.36 -0.28 25.43
C LYS A 81 -14.68 -1.19 26.61
N LYS A 82 -14.27 -2.46 26.57
CA LYS A 82 -14.45 -3.40 27.68
C LYS A 82 -13.64 -3.00 28.91
N LEU A 83 -12.40 -2.55 28.72
CA LEU A 83 -11.53 -2.08 29.80
C LEU A 83 -12.14 -0.84 30.48
N ASP A 84 -12.58 0.14 29.69
CA ASP A 84 -13.20 1.38 30.18
C ASP A 84 -14.43 1.05 31.04
N LEU A 85 -15.29 0.15 30.55
CA LEU A 85 -16.48 -0.28 31.30
C LEU A 85 -16.12 -0.98 32.62
N ALA A 86 -15.07 -1.80 32.64
CA ALA A 86 -14.62 -2.49 33.84
C ALA A 86 -14.06 -1.52 34.89
N GLN A 87 -13.26 -0.53 34.45
CA GLN A 87 -12.71 0.51 35.32
C GLN A 87 -13.82 1.39 35.92
N LEU A 88 -14.80 1.81 35.11
CA LEU A 88 -15.96 2.58 35.60
C LEU A 88 -16.76 1.82 36.66
N LYS A 89 -16.97 0.50 36.47
CA LYS A 89 -17.63 -0.34 37.47
C LYS A 89 -16.86 -0.43 38.79
N LEU A 90 -15.52 -0.44 38.73
CA LEU A 90 -14.69 -0.44 39.94
C LEU A 90 -14.82 0.88 40.69
N VAL A 91 -14.73 2.00 39.98
CA VAL A 91 -14.93 3.35 40.55
C VAL A 91 -16.31 3.47 41.19
N GLN A 92 -17.37 3.00 40.51
CA GLN A 92 -18.73 3.00 41.04
C GLN A 92 -18.84 2.24 42.37
N LYS A 93 -18.25 1.04 42.46
CA LYS A 93 -18.22 0.26 43.72
C LYS A 93 -17.50 1.00 44.84
N SER A 94 -16.38 1.66 44.54
CA SER A 94 -15.66 2.47 45.52
C SER A 94 -16.50 3.65 46.01
N ILE A 95 -17.21 4.35 45.11
CA ILE A 95 -18.13 5.44 45.46
C ILE A 95 -19.25 4.92 46.38
N ASP A 96 -19.87 3.79 46.04
CA ASP A 96 -20.94 3.19 46.84
C ASP A 96 -20.47 2.80 48.25
N SER A 97 -19.25 2.25 48.35
CA SER A 97 -18.63 1.93 49.63
C SER A 97 -18.39 3.18 50.48
N VAL A 98 -17.79 4.23 49.91
CA VAL A 98 -17.55 5.51 50.61
C VAL A 98 -18.87 6.14 51.05
N LYS A 99 -19.89 6.14 50.18
CA LYS A 99 -21.23 6.64 50.51
C LYS A 99 -21.84 5.89 51.68
N GLY A 100 -21.67 4.57 51.74
CA GLY A 100 -22.07 3.74 52.88
C GLY A 100 -21.35 4.14 54.17
N THR A 101 -20.02 4.28 54.12
CA THR A 101 -19.22 4.73 55.26
C THR A 101 -19.64 6.11 55.76
N VAL A 102 -19.84 7.09 54.86
CA VAL A 102 -20.30 8.44 55.21
C VAL A 102 -21.69 8.41 55.86
N LYS A 103 -22.61 7.58 55.34
CA LYS A 103 -23.93 7.39 55.95
C LYS A 103 -23.82 6.83 57.37
N ASN A 104 -22.96 5.83 57.58
CA ASN A 104 -22.73 5.24 58.90
C ASN A 104 -22.14 6.25 59.90
N ILE A 105 -21.15 7.04 59.49
CA ILE A 105 -20.56 8.11 60.32
C ILE A 105 -21.62 9.13 60.72
N ARG A 106 -22.46 9.57 59.76
CA ARG A 106 -23.57 10.50 60.03
C ARG A 106 -24.58 9.92 61.01
N SER A 107 -24.99 8.65 60.82
CA SER A 107 -25.93 7.97 61.71
C SER A 107 -25.37 7.76 63.13
N ALA A 108 -24.05 7.63 63.27
CA ALA A 108 -23.38 7.47 64.57
C ALA A 108 -23.26 8.77 65.38
N GLY A 109 -23.75 9.91 64.85
CA GLY A 109 -23.76 11.18 65.59
C GLY A 109 -22.38 11.81 65.79
N VAL A 110 -21.41 11.50 64.93
CA VAL A 110 -20.09 12.15 64.95
C VAL A 110 -20.24 13.59 64.44
N GLU A 111 -20.52 14.53 65.35
CA GLU A 111 -20.44 15.96 65.07
C GLU A 111 -18.97 16.36 64.89
N SER A 112 -18.59 16.88 63.71
CA SER A 112 -17.26 17.45 63.53
C SER A 112 -17.15 18.73 64.36
N LYS A 113 -16.29 18.73 65.38
CA LYS A 113 -15.96 19.93 66.17
C LYS A 113 -15.09 20.93 65.39
N GLY A 114 -15.60 21.46 64.28
CA GLY A 114 -14.90 22.47 63.49
C GLY A 114 -15.88 23.20 62.57
N GLU A 115 -16.17 24.45 62.94
CA GLU A 115 -16.88 25.53 62.19
C GLU A 115 -18.24 25.19 61.53
N PRO A 116 -19.15 26.18 61.36
CA PRO A 116 -20.49 25.91 60.81
C PRO A 116 -20.36 25.29 59.41
N GLY A 117 -20.89 24.06 59.30
CA GLY A 117 -20.59 23.14 58.21
C GLY A 117 -20.97 23.67 56.83
N LEU A 118 -20.02 23.56 55.89
CA LEU A 118 -20.31 23.61 54.46
C LEU A 118 -21.28 22.47 54.14
N THR A 119 -22.47 22.85 53.69
CA THR A 119 -23.45 21.93 53.13
C THR A 119 -23.03 21.59 51.69
N VAL A 120 -23.52 20.47 51.17
CA VAL A 120 -23.24 20.09 49.77
C VAL A 120 -23.72 21.18 48.79
N GLY A 121 -24.73 21.97 49.15
CA GLY A 121 -25.20 23.12 48.36
C GLY A 121 -24.16 24.23 48.23
N ASP A 122 -23.29 24.40 49.22
CA ASP A 122 -22.27 25.46 49.24
C ASP A 122 -21.09 25.16 48.29
N LEU A 123 -20.89 23.89 47.88
CA LEU A 123 -19.83 23.50 46.94
C LEU A 123 -20.21 23.66 45.45
N TYR A 124 -21.51 23.75 45.13
CA TYR A 124 -21.99 23.83 43.74
C TYR A 124 -22.37 25.25 43.28
N HIS A 125 -22.24 26.24 44.16
CA HIS A 125 -22.37 27.65 43.79
C HIS A 125 -20.99 28.28 43.71
N LYS A 126 -20.40 28.25 42.52
CA LYS A 126 -19.35 29.19 42.13
C LYS A 126 -20.02 30.38 41.46
N GLU A 127 -19.71 31.58 41.95
CA GLU A 127 -19.76 32.81 41.15
C GLU A 127 -18.91 32.69 39.88
#